data_AF-A0A7C6R3D5-F1
#
_entry.id   AF-A0A7C6R3D5-F1
#
_cell.length_a   1.000
_cell.length_b   1.000
_cell.length_c   1.000
_cell.angle_alpha   90.00
_cell.angle_beta   90.00
_cell.angle_gamma   90.00
#
_symmetry.space_group_name_H-M   'P 1'
#
loop_
_entity.id
_entity.type
_entity.pdbx_description
1 polymer ?
#
loop_
_entity_poly.entity_id
_entity_poly.type
_entity_poly.pdbx_seq_one_letter_code
_entity_poly.pdbx_strand_id
1 'polypeptide(L)'
;KPDFTAVTFLALAASQFREIRSIERKTLENLEENELVGRGSDYIEGIARTFEARNYLVMATALLTSIAHELGKWPAALVLAVLAILFARAFMAGETIGDICEVVPARLWFNKDGVLMVEDIGFVNIGLREMREKIVAEGLAVLIRPKNADARATIHDLGQRQAIAHTVAVLLGTKKDVDLPEYTPMARKNPDTGEVGLYTVPVEKDMEALILAVKRAPVLESARSRPLKTEAGRLAARP
;
A
#
# COMPACT_ATOMS: atom_id res chain seq x y z
N LYS A 1 -3.45 24.94 -46.40
CA LYS A 1 -3.23 25.61 -45.09
C LYS A 1 -2.88 24.52 -44.08
N PRO A 2 -1.80 24.64 -43.29
CA PRO A 2 -1.53 23.63 -42.27
C PRO A 2 -2.68 23.63 -41.28
N ASP A 3 -3.25 22.46 -41.03
CA ASP A 3 -4.29 22.29 -40.02
C ASP A 3 -3.60 22.05 -38.67
N PHE A 4 -3.40 23.14 -37.91
CA PHE A 4 -2.77 23.09 -36.59
C PHE A 4 -3.68 22.49 -35.51
N THR A 5 -4.93 22.16 -35.85
CA THR A 5 -5.92 21.59 -34.92
C THR A 5 -5.39 20.30 -34.29
N ALA A 6 -4.82 19.40 -35.08
CA ALA A 6 -4.26 18.13 -34.60
C ALA A 6 -3.07 18.36 -33.64
N VAL A 7 -2.20 19.33 -33.93
CA VAL A 7 -1.06 19.67 -33.08
C VAL A 7 -1.54 20.27 -31.75
N THR A 8 -2.54 21.14 -31.77
CA THR A 8 -3.14 21.73 -30.57
C THR A 8 -3.81 20.68 -29.70
N PHE A 9 -4.57 19.76 -30.29
CA PHE A 9 -5.19 18.65 -29.55
C PHE A 9 -4.15 17.72 -28.93
N LEU A 10 -3.08 17.38 -29.66
CA LEU A 10 -2.01 16.54 -29.14
C LEU A 10 -1.28 17.24 -27.98
N ALA A 11 -0.98 18.53 -28.11
CA ALA A 11 -0.33 19.32 -27.06
C ALA A 11 -1.21 19.44 -25.81
N LEU A 12 -2.51 19.68 -25.97
CA LEU A 12 -3.46 19.72 -24.86
C LEU A 12 -3.55 18.37 -24.15
N ALA A 13 -3.68 17.28 -24.91
CA ALA A 13 -3.71 15.93 -24.36
C ALA A 13 -2.41 15.62 -23.60
N ALA A 14 -1.24 15.93 -24.17
CA ALA A 14 0.05 15.75 -23.51
C ALA A 14 0.15 16.51 -22.17
N SER A 15 -0.40 17.74 -22.09
CA SER A 15 -0.42 18.49 -20.83
C SER A 15 -1.30 17.81 -19.78
N GLN A 16 -2.51 17.40 -20.16
CA GLN A 16 -3.44 16.69 -19.27
C GLN A 16 -2.82 15.40 -18.71
N PHE A 17 -2.11 14.65 -19.56
CA PHE A 17 -1.44 13.43 -19.14
C PHE A 17 -0.27 13.68 -18.21
N ARG A 18 0.52 14.73 -18.43
CA ARG A 18 1.62 15.10 -17.51
C ARG A 18 1.08 15.54 -16.14
N GLU A 19 -0.08 16.19 -16.12
CA GLU A 19 -0.70 16.70 -14.89
C GLU A 19 -1.50 15.64 -14.13
N ILE A 20 -1.77 14.49 -14.74
CA ILE A 20 -2.69 13.47 -14.21
C ILE A 20 -2.32 13.00 -12.80
N ARG A 21 -1.02 12.82 -12.53
CA ARG A 21 -0.52 12.42 -11.20
C ARG A 21 -0.83 13.48 -10.15
N SER A 22 -0.61 14.75 -10.49
CA SER A 22 -0.83 15.86 -9.56
C SER A 22 -2.32 16.02 -9.23
N ILE A 23 -3.19 15.83 -10.23
CA ILE A 23 -4.64 15.87 -10.09
C ILE A 23 -5.11 14.71 -9.20
N GLU A 24 -4.70 13.49 -9.50
CA GLU A 24 -5.09 12.30 -8.73
C GLU A 24 -4.63 12.39 -7.28
N ARG A 25 -3.36 12.76 -7.06
CA ARG A 25 -2.80 12.94 -5.73
C ARG A 25 -3.58 13.97 -4.91
N LYS A 26 -3.87 15.14 -5.50
CA LYS A 26 -4.62 16.21 -4.82
C LYS A 26 -6.06 15.78 -4.50
N THR A 27 -6.70 15.03 -5.41
CA THR A 27 -8.03 14.47 -5.17
C THR A 27 -8.02 13.53 -3.96
N LEU A 28 -7.04 12.63 -3.89
CA LEU A 28 -6.89 11.69 -2.77
C LEU A 28 -6.54 12.40 -1.47
N GLU A 29 -5.66 13.39 -1.50
CA GLU A 29 -5.32 14.24 -0.35
C GLU A 29 -6.57 14.95 0.22
N ASN A 30 -7.45 15.47 -0.64
CA ASN A 30 -8.70 16.10 -0.20
C ASN A 30 -9.71 15.10 0.38
N LEU A 31 -9.77 13.88 -0.16
CA LEU A 31 -10.65 12.84 0.37
C LEU A 31 -10.16 12.31 1.72
N GLU A 32 -8.84 12.28 1.92
CA GLU A 32 -8.18 11.82 3.13
C GLU A 32 -8.62 12.58 4.39
N GLU A 33 -8.96 13.88 4.27
CA GLU A 33 -9.39 14.72 5.39
C GLU A 33 -10.61 14.16 6.14
N ASN A 34 -11.45 13.38 5.45
CA ASN A 34 -12.68 12.83 5.99
C ASN A 34 -12.57 11.32 6.32
N GLU A 35 -11.40 10.71 6.17
CA GLU A 35 -11.19 9.29 6.43
C GLU A 35 -10.88 9.04 7.91
N LEU A 36 -11.63 8.11 8.54
CA LEU A 36 -11.38 7.72 9.94
C LEU A 36 -10.00 7.08 10.13
N VAL A 37 -9.56 6.30 9.13
CA VAL A 37 -8.23 5.72 9.08
C VAL A 37 -7.60 6.13 7.75
N GLY A 38 -6.71 7.13 7.79
CA GLY A 38 -6.07 7.62 6.57
C GLY A 38 -5.13 6.60 5.90
N ARG A 39 -5.00 6.67 4.57
CA ARG A 39 -3.99 6.03 3.72
C ARG A 39 -2.56 6.48 4.07
N GLY A 40 -2.39 7.77 4.37
CA GLY A 40 -1.09 8.43 4.48
C GLY A 40 -0.52 8.91 3.14
N SER A 41 0.34 9.92 3.19
CA SER A 41 0.90 10.60 2.00
C SER A 41 1.68 9.66 1.09
N ASP A 42 2.46 8.73 1.65
CA ASP A 42 3.22 7.75 0.88
C ASP A 42 2.33 6.81 0.09
N TYR A 43 1.20 6.41 0.67
CA TYR A 43 0.26 5.54 -0.03
C TYR A 43 -0.49 6.30 -1.12
N ILE A 44 -0.93 7.53 -0.83
CA ILE A 44 -1.54 8.42 -1.82
C ILE A 44 -0.60 8.65 -3.01
N GLU A 45 0.68 8.91 -2.74
CA GLU A 45 1.72 9.05 -3.76
C GLU A 45 1.90 7.76 -4.59
N GLY A 46 1.90 6.61 -3.92
CA GLY A 46 1.95 5.30 -4.57
C GLY A 46 0.76 5.04 -5.50
N ILE A 47 -0.46 5.41 -5.08
CA ILE A 47 -1.67 5.31 -5.90
C ILE A 47 -1.56 6.24 -7.10
N ALA A 48 -1.21 7.51 -6.90
CA ALA A 48 -1.09 8.50 -7.96
C ALA A 48 -0.02 8.12 -9.01
N ARG A 49 1.13 7.59 -8.57
CA ARG A 49 2.18 7.09 -9.48
C ARG A 49 1.72 5.86 -10.26
N THR A 50 0.99 4.94 -9.63
CA THR A 50 0.43 3.77 -10.31
C THR A 50 -0.62 4.20 -11.35
N PHE A 51 -1.44 5.20 -11.01
CA PHE A 51 -2.42 5.78 -11.93
C PHE A 51 -1.76 6.42 -13.15
N GLU A 52 -0.70 7.20 -12.94
CA GLU A 52 0.12 7.79 -13.99
C GLU A 52 0.73 6.71 -14.91
N ALA A 53 1.36 5.68 -14.32
CA ALA A 53 1.98 4.60 -15.09
C ALA A 53 0.98 3.83 -15.96
N ARG A 54 -0.21 3.52 -15.41
CA ARG A 54 -1.28 2.88 -16.18
C ARG A 54 -1.72 3.74 -17.35
N ASN A 55 -1.83 5.04 -17.14
CA ASN A 55 -2.21 5.97 -18.19
C ASN A 55 -1.17 6.03 -19.32
N TYR A 56 0.13 6.08 -18.98
CA TYR A 56 1.20 5.98 -19.98
C TYR A 56 1.15 4.68 -20.79
N LEU A 57 0.87 3.54 -20.15
CA LEU A 57 0.73 2.25 -20.84
C LEU A 57 -0.47 2.23 -21.81
N VAL A 58 -1.60 2.82 -21.41
CA VAL A 58 -2.79 2.93 -22.28
C VAL A 58 -2.49 3.80 -23.50
N MET A 59 -1.84 4.95 -23.32
CA MET A 59 -1.45 5.81 -24.43
C MET A 59 -0.48 5.13 -25.39
N ALA A 60 0.56 4.49 -24.86
CA ALA A 60 1.52 3.74 -25.68
C ALA A 60 0.80 2.64 -26.46
N THR A 61 -0.11 1.91 -25.82
CA THR A 61 -0.91 0.86 -26.47
C THR A 61 -1.77 1.43 -27.60
N ALA A 62 -2.46 2.55 -27.37
CA ALA A 62 -3.31 3.20 -28.37
C ALA A 62 -2.49 3.71 -29.57
N LEU A 63 -1.34 4.36 -29.31
CA LEU A 63 -0.45 4.86 -30.34
C LEU A 63 0.14 3.72 -31.18
N LEU A 64 0.69 2.69 -30.53
CA LEU A 64 1.28 1.54 -31.19
C LEU A 64 0.25 0.79 -32.05
N THR A 65 -0.94 0.55 -31.51
CA THR A 65 -2.04 -0.11 -32.24
C THR A 65 -2.46 0.69 -33.47
N SER A 66 -2.51 2.03 -33.35
CA SER A 66 -2.83 2.92 -34.47
C SER A 66 -1.76 2.88 -35.56
N ILE A 67 -0.47 2.90 -35.18
CA ILE A 67 0.64 2.77 -36.13
C ILE A 67 0.60 1.42 -36.84
N ALA A 68 0.35 0.32 -36.11
CA ALA A 68 0.22 -1.00 -36.71
C ALA A 68 -0.97 -1.10 -37.67
N HIS A 69 -2.07 -0.41 -37.38
CA HIS A 69 -3.19 -0.31 -38.32
C HIS A 69 -2.78 0.38 -39.62
N GLU A 70 -2.03 1.48 -39.56
CA GLU A 70 -1.61 2.17 -40.78
C GLU A 70 -0.65 1.34 -41.63
N LEU A 71 0.31 0.65 -40.99
CA LEU A 71 1.35 -0.13 -41.69
C LEU A 71 0.88 -1.51 -42.18
N GLY A 72 0.06 -2.20 -41.38
CA GLY A 72 -0.31 -3.60 -41.61
C GLY A 72 -1.81 -3.88 -41.55
N LYS A 73 -2.63 -2.82 -41.55
CA LYS A 73 -4.10 -2.88 -41.47
C LYS A 73 -4.58 -3.62 -40.22
N TRP A 74 -5.87 -3.99 -40.22
CA TRP A 74 -6.53 -4.53 -39.04
C TRP A 74 -5.88 -5.80 -38.43
N PRO A 75 -5.26 -6.74 -39.19
CA PRO A 75 -4.65 -7.92 -38.57
C PRO A 75 -3.40 -7.56 -37.75
N ALA A 76 -2.54 -6.66 -38.26
CA ALA A 76 -1.36 -6.20 -37.54
C ALA A 76 -1.73 -5.43 -36.27
N ALA A 77 -2.77 -4.59 -36.35
CA ALA A 77 -3.30 -3.87 -35.20
C ALA A 77 -3.81 -4.82 -34.11
N LEU A 78 -4.55 -5.87 -34.49
CA LEU A 78 -5.08 -6.87 -33.54
C LEU A 78 -3.96 -7.61 -32.81
N VAL A 79 -2.95 -8.09 -33.54
CA VAL A 79 -1.80 -8.79 -32.96
C VAL A 79 -1.07 -7.87 -31.98
N LEU A 80 -0.78 -6.63 -32.39
CA LEU A 80 -0.05 -5.70 -31.54
C LEU A 80 -0.86 -5.29 -30.31
N ALA A 81 -2.17 -5.09 -30.42
CA ALA A 81 -3.04 -4.78 -29.30
C ALA A 81 -3.02 -5.91 -28.25
N VAL A 82 -3.12 -7.18 -28.68
CA VAL A 82 -3.03 -8.34 -27.78
C VAL A 82 -1.67 -8.38 -27.08
N LEU A 83 -0.58 -8.22 -27.84
CA LEU A 83 0.78 -8.20 -27.26
C LEU A 83 0.97 -7.05 -26.26
N ALA A 84 0.50 -5.85 -26.60
CA ALA A 84 0.60 -4.67 -25.74
C ALA A 84 -0.21 -4.85 -24.44
N ILE A 85 -1.41 -5.45 -24.50
CA ILE A 85 -2.21 -5.76 -23.32
C ILE A 85 -1.53 -6.79 -22.42
N LEU A 86 -0.95 -7.85 -23.01
CA LEU A 86 -0.19 -8.85 -22.26
C LEU A 86 1.02 -8.22 -21.56
N PHE A 87 1.76 -7.37 -22.28
CA PHE A 87 2.89 -6.64 -21.74
C PHE A 87 2.47 -5.69 -20.61
N ALA A 88 1.40 -4.90 -20.81
CA ALA A 88 0.88 -4.00 -19.80
C ALA A 88 0.49 -4.76 -18.53
N ARG A 89 -0.17 -5.92 -18.64
CA ARG A 89 -0.52 -6.76 -17.48
C ARG A 89 0.70 -7.25 -16.72
N ALA A 90 1.75 -7.67 -17.40
CA ALA A 90 2.98 -8.11 -16.75
C ALA A 90 3.68 -6.97 -15.99
N PHE A 91 3.70 -5.75 -16.54
CA PHE A 91 4.36 -4.59 -15.92
C PHE A 91 3.57 -3.93 -14.79
N MET A 92 2.26 -4.20 -14.69
CA MET A 92 1.41 -3.67 -13.62
C MET A 92 1.47 -4.48 -12.31
N ALA A 93 2.14 -5.64 -12.28
CA ALA A 93 2.25 -6.45 -11.08
C ALA A 93 3.22 -5.81 -10.07
N GLY A 94 2.69 -5.39 -8.92
CA GLY A 94 3.47 -4.90 -7.77
C GLY A 94 3.71 -6.00 -6.74
N GLU A 95 4.74 -5.85 -5.92
CA GLU A 95 4.97 -6.71 -4.75
C GLU A 95 3.98 -6.35 -3.64
N THR A 96 3.61 -7.37 -2.87
CA THR A 96 2.73 -7.26 -1.70
C THR A 96 3.50 -7.61 -0.43
N ILE A 97 2.95 -7.26 0.73
CA ILE A 97 3.56 -7.62 2.02
C ILE A 97 3.72 -9.13 2.16
N GLY A 98 2.81 -9.95 1.62
CA GLY A 98 2.95 -11.42 1.63
C GLY A 98 4.16 -11.95 0.84
N ASP A 99 4.62 -11.20 -0.16
CA ASP A 99 5.79 -11.57 -0.95
C ASP A 99 7.09 -11.36 -0.16
N ILE A 100 7.16 -10.31 0.66
CA ILE A 100 8.38 -9.91 1.39
C ILE A 100 8.39 -10.28 2.88
N CYS A 101 7.22 -10.58 3.47
CA CYS A 101 7.05 -10.86 4.88
C CYS A 101 6.22 -12.13 5.12
N GLU A 102 6.45 -12.76 6.26
CA GLU A 102 5.53 -13.73 6.85
C GLU A 102 4.58 -12.98 7.80
N VAL A 103 3.30 -13.36 7.80
CA VAL A 103 2.28 -12.75 8.67
C VAL A 103 1.66 -13.87 9.49
N VAL A 104 1.79 -13.77 10.82
CA VAL A 104 1.32 -14.78 11.77
C VAL A 104 0.38 -14.16 12.80
N PRO A 105 -0.60 -14.91 13.34
CA PRO A 105 -1.40 -14.46 14.47
C PRO A 105 -0.52 -14.04 15.64
N ALA A 106 -0.93 -12.99 16.35
CA ALA A 106 -0.24 -12.48 17.52
C ALA A 106 -1.20 -12.33 18.71
N ARG A 107 -0.66 -12.47 19.91
CA ARG A 107 -1.39 -12.25 21.15
C ARG A 107 -1.55 -10.76 21.42
N LEU A 108 -2.80 -10.34 21.61
CA LEU A 108 -3.16 -9.02 22.10
C LEU A 108 -3.42 -9.07 23.61
N TRP A 109 -2.75 -8.22 24.38
CA TRP A 109 -2.91 -8.18 25.84
C TRP A 109 -2.54 -6.80 26.40
N PHE A 110 -2.83 -6.56 27.68
CA PHE A 110 -2.44 -5.33 28.38
C PHE A 110 -1.44 -5.64 29.48
N ASN A 111 -0.37 -4.84 29.57
CA ASN A 111 0.56 -4.92 30.68
C ASN A 111 -0.04 -4.34 31.98
N LYS A 112 0.69 -4.48 33.09
CA LYS A 112 0.25 -4.00 34.41
C LYS A 112 -0.05 -2.49 34.43
N ASP A 113 0.65 -1.72 33.61
CA ASP A 113 0.54 -0.26 33.52
C ASP A 113 -0.56 0.20 32.55
N GLY A 114 -1.31 -0.73 31.94
CA GLY A 114 -2.40 -0.42 31.00
C GLY A 114 -1.95 -0.15 29.57
N VAL A 115 -0.71 -0.51 29.20
CA VAL A 115 -0.21 -0.42 27.83
C VAL A 115 -0.71 -1.61 27.02
N LEU A 116 -1.29 -1.34 25.86
CA LEU A 116 -1.66 -2.35 24.87
C LEU A 116 -0.40 -2.96 24.27
N MET A 117 -0.32 -4.28 24.27
CA MET A 117 0.81 -5.07 23.80
C MET A 117 0.36 -6.02 22.69
N VAL A 118 1.14 -6.08 21.61
CA VAL A 118 1.06 -7.13 20.59
C VAL A 118 2.35 -7.94 20.71
N GLU A 119 2.26 -9.17 21.21
CA GLU A 119 3.42 -9.91 21.71
C GLU A 119 4.25 -9.02 22.67
N ASP A 120 5.51 -8.74 22.32
CA ASP A 120 6.44 -7.90 23.09
C ASP A 120 6.46 -6.43 22.64
N ILE A 121 5.59 -6.04 21.71
CA ILE A 121 5.58 -4.69 21.12
C ILE A 121 4.54 -3.83 21.83
N GLY A 122 4.98 -2.74 22.46
CA GLY A 122 4.12 -1.78 23.15
C GLY A 122 3.48 -0.75 22.21
N PHE A 123 2.18 -0.52 22.38
CA PHE A 123 1.37 0.39 21.58
C PHE A 123 1.02 1.66 22.32
N VAL A 124 -0.18 1.72 22.91
CA VAL A 124 -0.74 2.91 23.53
C VAL A 124 -1.23 2.54 24.93
N ASN A 125 -1.11 3.49 25.86
CA ASN A 125 -1.67 3.33 27.20
C ASN A 125 -3.17 3.64 27.16
N ILE A 126 -3.98 2.72 27.67
CA ILE A 126 -5.43 2.86 27.77
C ILE A 126 -5.82 2.78 29.24
N GLY A 127 -6.20 3.91 29.82
CA GLY A 127 -6.54 4.01 31.23
C GLY A 127 -7.84 3.30 31.58
N LEU A 128 -8.86 3.43 30.73
CA LEU A 128 -10.21 2.94 31.03
C LEU A 128 -10.25 1.41 30.98
N ARG A 129 -10.60 0.77 32.10
CA ARG A 129 -10.61 -0.69 32.21
C ARG A 129 -11.62 -1.36 31.28
N GLU A 130 -12.81 -0.79 31.14
CA GLU A 130 -13.84 -1.33 30.25
C GLU A 130 -13.36 -1.36 28.78
N MET A 131 -12.63 -0.33 28.33
CA MET A 131 -12.06 -0.32 26.97
C MET A 131 -10.98 -1.38 26.80
N ARG A 132 -10.14 -1.59 27.81
CA ARG A 132 -9.12 -2.66 27.78
C ARG A 132 -9.77 -4.03 27.60
N GLU A 133 -10.84 -4.29 28.35
CA GLU A 133 -11.58 -5.56 28.28
C GLU A 133 -12.23 -5.75 26.90
N LYS A 134 -12.86 -4.71 26.33
CA LYS A 134 -13.43 -4.76 24.97
C LYS A 134 -12.36 -4.99 23.90
N ILE A 135 -11.23 -4.29 23.98
CA ILE A 135 -10.12 -4.43 23.02
C ILE A 135 -9.54 -5.84 23.03
N VAL A 136 -9.35 -6.46 24.19
CA VAL A 136 -8.85 -7.85 24.27
C VAL A 136 -9.91 -8.83 23.75
N ALA A 137 -11.19 -8.56 24.02
CA ALA A 137 -12.29 -9.44 23.60
C ALA A 137 -12.54 -9.38 22.08
N GLU A 138 -12.41 -8.21 21.47
CA GLU A 138 -12.86 -7.96 20.08
C GLU A 138 -11.70 -7.71 19.12
N GLY A 139 -10.56 -7.25 19.62
CA GLY A 139 -9.38 -6.94 18.83
C GLY A 139 -8.71 -8.18 18.25
N LEU A 140 -8.05 -7.96 17.11
CA LEU A 140 -7.19 -8.93 16.46
C LEU A 140 -5.80 -8.33 16.32
N ALA A 141 -4.79 -9.20 16.33
CA ALA A 141 -3.41 -8.80 16.14
C ALA A 141 -2.64 -9.81 15.30
N VAL A 142 -1.68 -9.31 14.55
CA VAL A 142 -0.71 -10.12 13.81
C VAL A 142 0.69 -9.58 14.00
N LEU A 143 1.66 -10.46 13.84
CA LEU A 143 3.07 -10.12 13.76
C LEU A 143 3.54 -10.30 12.31
N ILE A 144 4.19 -9.26 11.78
CA ILE A 144 4.73 -9.18 10.43
C ILE A 144 6.24 -9.36 10.53
N ARG A 145 6.72 -10.51 10.07
CA ARG A 145 8.13 -10.92 10.12
C ARG A 145 8.78 -10.69 8.76
N PRO A 146 9.81 -9.84 8.65
CA PRO A 146 10.49 -9.62 7.37
C PRO A 146 11.32 -10.84 6.97
N LYS A 147 11.24 -11.28 5.70
CA LYS A 147 12.02 -12.43 5.21
C LYS A 147 13.52 -12.12 5.07
N ASN A 148 13.90 -10.84 4.94
CA ASN A 148 15.29 -10.40 4.79
C ASN A 148 15.46 -8.93 5.22
N ALA A 149 16.69 -8.40 5.14
CA ALA A 149 17.01 -7.03 5.53
C ALA A 149 16.33 -5.95 4.66
N ASP A 150 16.07 -6.24 3.38
CA ASP A 150 15.35 -5.32 2.46
C ASP A 150 13.87 -5.21 2.85
N ALA A 151 13.23 -6.35 3.13
CA ALA A 151 11.87 -6.40 3.65
C ALA A 151 11.75 -5.68 4.99
N ARG A 152 12.73 -5.88 5.88
CA ARG A 152 12.79 -5.21 7.18
C ARG A 152 12.86 -3.70 7.03
N ALA A 153 13.74 -3.20 6.17
CA ALA A 153 13.85 -1.76 5.90
C ALA A 153 12.54 -1.18 5.32
N THR A 154 11.86 -1.95 4.46
CA THR A 154 10.59 -1.55 3.85
C THR A 154 9.46 -1.42 4.88
N ILE A 155 9.28 -2.40 5.77
CA ILE A 155 8.22 -2.35 6.79
C ILE A 155 8.56 -1.43 7.99
N HIS A 156 9.81 -0.96 8.10
CA HIS A 156 10.19 0.04 9.11
C HIS A 156 9.72 1.44 8.76
N ASP A 157 9.52 1.70 7.48
CA ASP A 157 8.92 2.94 7.00
C ASP A 157 7.54 3.16 7.66
N LEU A 158 7.25 4.42 7.99
CA LEU A 158 6.01 4.77 8.67
C LEU A 158 4.84 4.77 7.69
N GLY A 159 5.04 5.28 6.47
CA GLY A 159 4.03 5.29 5.41
C GLY A 159 3.58 3.89 5.03
N GLN A 160 4.52 2.94 4.92
CA GLN A 160 4.21 1.54 4.68
C GLN A 160 3.35 0.93 5.79
N ARG A 161 3.67 1.22 7.06
CA ARG A 161 2.90 0.73 8.21
C ARG A 161 1.51 1.33 8.27
N GLN A 162 1.37 2.61 7.92
CA GLN A 162 0.08 3.26 7.79
C GLN A 162 -0.75 2.65 6.66
N ALA A 163 -0.14 2.39 5.49
CA ALA A 163 -0.82 1.76 4.36
C ALA A 163 -1.34 0.35 4.70
N ILE A 164 -0.58 -0.43 5.47
CA ILE A 164 -1.03 -1.73 5.98
C ILE A 164 -2.25 -1.55 6.90
N ALA A 165 -2.17 -0.65 7.87
CA ALA A 165 -3.27 -0.39 8.80
C ALA A 165 -4.54 0.11 8.07
N HIS A 166 -4.40 1.02 7.10
CA HIS A 166 -5.49 1.48 6.25
C HIS A 166 -6.10 0.35 5.42
N THR A 167 -5.27 -0.48 4.78
CA THR A 167 -5.73 -1.61 3.98
C THR A 167 -6.57 -2.57 4.82
N VAL A 168 -6.14 -2.84 6.05
CA VAL A 168 -6.90 -3.67 6.99
C VAL A 168 -8.22 -3.01 7.39
N ALA A 169 -8.21 -1.72 7.68
CA ALA A 169 -9.42 -0.98 8.03
C ALA A 169 -10.45 -0.98 6.89
N VAL A 170 -10.01 -0.85 5.63
CA VAL A 170 -10.90 -0.88 4.45
C VAL A 170 -11.45 -2.28 4.20
N LEU A 171 -10.64 -3.34 4.37
CA LEU A 171 -11.03 -4.70 4.03
C LEU A 171 -11.86 -5.40 5.10
N LEU A 172 -11.58 -5.18 6.39
CA LEU A 172 -12.29 -5.82 7.52
C LEU A 172 -13.26 -4.87 8.23
N GLY A 173 -13.30 -3.61 7.81
CA GLY A 173 -13.90 -2.53 8.59
C GLY A 173 -13.07 -2.20 9.83
N THR A 174 -13.49 -1.15 10.53
CA THR A 174 -12.96 -0.79 11.84
C THR A 174 -14.11 -0.31 12.71
N LYS A 175 -14.05 -0.59 14.01
CA LYS A 175 -14.97 -0.03 15.01
C LYS A 175 -14.59 1.39 15.44
N LYS A 176 -13.47 1.91 14.92
CA LYS A 176 -13.06 3.30 15.14
C LYS A 176 -14.20 4.25 14.75
N ASP A 177 -14.46 5.21 15.62
CA ASP A 177 -15.26 6.40 15.35
C ASP A 177 -14.47 7.64 15.85
N VAL A 178 -15.00 8.84 15.64
CA VAL A 178 -14.39 10.12 16.02
C VAL A 178 -14.07 10.20 17.51
N ASP A 179 -14.91 9.61 18.36
CA ASP A 179 -14.79 9.59 19.82
C ASP A 179 -14.10 8.32 20.37
N LEU A 180 -13.64 7.41 19.50
CA LEU A 180 -13.00 6.14 19.87
C LEU A 180 -11.58 6.00 19.27
N PRO A 181 -10.62 6.86 19.67
CA PRO A 181 -9.25 6.83 19.14
C PRO A 181 -8.51 5.52 19.45
N GLU A 182 -8.85 4.83 20.55
CA GLU A 182 -8.23 3.57 20.98
C GLU A 182 -8.48 2.39 20.01
N TYR A 183 -9.50 2.51 19.17
CA TYR A 183 -9.82 1.52 18.13
C TYR A 183 -9.10 1.79 16.81
N THR A 184 -8.26 2.83 16.75
CA THR A 184 -7.46 3.12 15.56
C THR A 184 -6.52 1.96 15.27
N PRO A 185 -6.63 1.31 14.09
CA PRO A 185 -5.67 0.30 13.67
C PRO A 185 -4.28 0.90 13.60
N MET A 186 -3.29 0.19 14.12
CA MET A 186 -1.93 0.72 14.24
C MET A 186 -0.92 -0.39 14.03
N ALA A 187 0.19 -0.04 13.36
CA ALA A 187 1.34 -0.90 13.21
C ALA A 187 2.60 -0.28 13.85
N ARG A 188 3.22 -0.99 14.78
CA ARG A 188 4.46 -0.56 15.48
C ARG A 188 5.55 -1.60 15.32
N LYS A 189 6.79 -1.12 15.24
CA LYS A 189 7.97 -1.98 15.13
C LYS A 189 8.52 -2.32 16.51
N ASN A 190 9.02 -3.54 16.63
CA ASN A 190 9.98 -3.89 17.66
C ASN A 190 11.35 -3.28 17.26
N PRO A 191 11.96 -2.42 18.10
CA PRO A 191 13.26 -1.82 17.79
C PRO A 191 14.40 -2.84 17.77
N ASP A 192 14.27 -3.94 18.51
CA ASP A 192 15.32 -4.94 18.70
C ASP A 192 15.25 -6.05 17.63
N THR A 193 14.06 -6.61 17.39
CA THR A 193 13.88 -7.70 16.41
C THR A 193 13.64 -7.19 14.99
N GLY A 194 13.13 -5.96 14.87
CA GLY A 194 12.72 -5.37 13.59
C GLY A 194 11.41 -5.93 13.02
N GLU A 195 10.71 -6.80 13.76
CA GLU A 195 9.35 -7.25 13.43
C GLU A 195 8.34 -6.11 13.64
N VAL A 196 7.19 -6.20 12.98
CA VAL A 196 6.12 -5.22 13.12
C VAL A 196 4.87 -5.90 13.64
N GLY A 197 4.38 -5.43 14.78
CA GLY A 197 3.05 -5.79 15.28
C GLY A 197 2.01 -4.91 14.62
N LEU A 198 0.87 -5.49 14.28
CA LEU A 198 -0.33 -4.76 13.88
C LEU A 198 -1.47 -5.15 14.82
N TYR A 199 -2.21 -4.15 15.28
CA TYR A 199 -3.45 -4.32 16.04
C TYR A 199 -4.60 -3.61 15.32
N THR A 200 -5.79 -4.20 15.37
CA THR A 200 -7.04 -3.62 14.88
C THR A 200 -8.23 -4.10 15.70
N VAL A 201 -9.30 -3.29 15.76
CA VAL A 201 -10.63 -3.72 16.23
C VAL A 201 -11.57 -3.71 15.02
N PRO A 202 -11.66 -4.82 14.28
CA PRO A 202 -12.45 -4.87 13.06
C PRO A 202 -13.95 -5.02 13.38
N VAL A 203 -14.79 -4.73 12.38
CA VAL A 203 -16.21 -5.08 12.44
C VAL A 203 -16.37 -6.60 12.27
N GLU A 204 -15.68 -7.15 11.27
CA GLU A 204 -15.64 -8.59 11.00
C GLU A 204 -14.44 -9.24 11.72
N LYS A 205 -14.73 -10.02 12.77
CA LYS A 205 -13.69 -10.65 13.61
C LYS A 205 -13.23 -11.98 13.03
N ASP A 206 -12.41 -11.92 11.98
CA ASP A 206 -11.81 -13.09 11.33
C ASP A 206 -10.28 -12.95 11.20
N MET A 207 -9.55 -13.89 11.82
CA MET A 207 -8.08 -13.89 11.82
C MET A 207 -7.48 -14.25 10.45
N GLU A 208 -8.11 -15.15 9.70
CA GLU A 208 -7.65 -15.51 8.36
C GLU A 208 -7.83 -14.34 7.40
N ALA A 209 -8.97 -13.65 7.49
CA ALA A 209 -9.24 -12.43 6.75
C ALA A 209 -8.20 -11.35 7.08
N LEU A 210 -7.85 -11.17 8.36
CA LEU A 210 -6.83 -10.20 8.78
C LEU A 210 -5.46 -10.54 8.17
N ILE A 211 -5.03 -11.80 8.28
CA ILE A 211 -3.75 -12.25 7.71
C ILE A 211 -3.74 -12.02 6.19
N LEU A 212 -4.83 -12.34 5.51
CA LEU A 212 -4.94 -12.14 4.06
C LEU A 212 -4.93 -10.65 3.68
N ALA A 213 -5.64 -9.81 4.42
CA ALA A 213 -5.66 -8.36 4.21
C ALA A 213 -4.27 -7.75 4.37
N VAL A 214 -3.54 -8.12 5.42
CA VAL A 214 -2.17 -7.67 5.64
C VAL A 214 -1.25 -8.16 4.52
N LYS A 215 -1.34 -9.44 4.13
CA LYS A 215 -0.54 -9.99 3.03
C LYS A 215 -0.81 -9.28 1.70
N ARG A 216 -2.04 -8.82 1.45
CA ARG A 216 -2.43 -8.13 0.21
C ARG A 216 -2.11 -6.64 0.20
N ALA A 217 -1.70 -6.05 1.33
CA ALA A 217 -1.26 -4.67 1.35
C ALA A 217 -0.09 -4.47 0.36
N PRO A 218 -0.13 -3.41 -0.46
CA PRO A 218 0.91 -3.17 -1.46
C PRO A 218 2.21 -2.72 -0.78
N VAL A 219 3.34 -3.11 -1.36
CA VAL A 219 4.64 -2.50 -1.03
C VAL A 219 4.74 -1.15 -1.74
N LEU A 220 4.87 -0.08 -0.96
CA LEU A 220 4.99 1.28 -1.46
C LEU A 220 6.38 1.49 -2.05
N GLU A 221 6.43 2.15 -3.20
CA GLU A 221 7.70 2.45 -3.86
C GLU A 221 8.53 3.48 -3.09
N SER A 222 7.90 4.38 -2.32
CA SER A 222 8.60 5.33 -1.43
C SER A 222 9.22 4.65 -0.21
N ALA A 223 8.59 3.60 0.30
CA ALA A 223 9.10 2.81 1.42
C ALA A 223 10.17 1.78 1.00
N ARG A 224 10.21 1.43 -0.29
CA ARG A 224 11.09 0.39 -0.81
C ARG A 224 12.56 0.78 -0.62
N SER A 225 13.21 0.08 0.30
CA SER A 225 14.64 0.21 0.55
C SER A 225 15.34 -1.11 0.27
N ARG A 226 16.53 -1.06 -0.35
CA ARG A 226 17.32 -2.25 -0.72
C ARG A 226 18.73 -2.25 -0.13
N PRO A 227 18.90 -2.26 1.20
CA PRO A 227 20.22 -2.31 1.84
C PRO A 227 21.14 -3.41 1.31
N LEU A 228 20.63 -4.59 0.95
CA LEU A 228 21.44 -5.72 0.48
C LEU A 228 22.11 -5.47 -0.89
N LYS A 229 21.67 -4.46 -1.64
CA LYS A 229 22.38 -4.01 -2.85
C LYS A 229 23.71 -3.33 -2.52
N THR A 230 23.85 -2.79 -1.31
CA THR A 230 25.07 -2.12 -0.84
C THR A 230 26.00 -3.09 -0.11
N GLU A 231 27.29 -2.84 -0.15
CA GLU A 231 28.27 -3.65 0.59
C GLU A 231 28.04 -3.56 2.11
N ALA A 232 27.82 -2.35 2.63
CA ALA A 232 27.53 -2.12 4.04
C ALA A 232 26.29 -2.90 4.51
N GLY A 233 25.21 -2.89 3.72
CA GLY A 233 23.99 -3.65 4.05
C GLY A 233 24.20 -5.16 4.00
N ARG A 234 25.03 -5.67 3.08
CA ARG A 234 25.41 -7.10 3.07
C ARG A 234 26.22 -7.48 4.30
N LEU A 235 27.14 -6.64 4.74
CA LEU A 235 27.94 -6.87 5.94
C LEU A 235 27.07 -6.86 7.20
N ALA A 236 26.14 -5.90 7.31
CA ALA A 236 25.24 -5.77 8.45
C ALA A 236 24.16 -6.87 8.52
N ALA A 237 23.89 -7.58 7.42
CA ALA A 237 22.93 -8.67 7.36
C ALA A 237 23.55 -10.06 7.58
N ARG A 238 24.86 -10.15 7.82
CA ARG A 238 25.51 -11.42 8.18
C ARG A 238 25.04 -11.84 9.58
N PRO A 239 24.70 -13.13 9.79
CA PRO A 239 24.32 -13.65 11.10
C PRO A 239 25.49 -13.58 12.10
#